data_AF-A0A3C2B9H2-F1
#
_entry.id   AF-A0A3C2B9H2-F1
#
_cell.length_a   1.000
_cell.length_b   1.000
_cell.length_c   1.000
_cell.angle_alpha   90.00
_cell.angle_beta   90.00
_cell.angle_gamma   90.00
#
_symmetry.space_group_name_H-M   'P 1'
#
loop_
_entity.id
_entity.type
_entity.pdbx_description
1 polymer ?
#
loop_
_entity_poly.entity_id
_entity_poly.type
_entity_poly.pdbx_seq_one_letter_code
_entity_poly.pdbx_strand_id
1 'polypeptide(L)'
;HDIYSIEDLKQLIHDLKNSNPLARVHVKLVAEMGVGTVAAGVSKAKADVVLISGHDGGTGASPLTSLKHAGGPWELGLAETQQTLLLNGLRDRIVVQADGQLKTGRDVVIAALLGAEEFGFATAPLVVSGCVMMRVCHLDTCPVGVATQNPELRKKFTGKPEFVVNFFEYIAQEVRELMAQLGFRSVQEMVGHVEVLDTRAAVDHWKAKGLDISPILAVPQNPYGQTMHHSVGQDHELEHALDQQLITLCEPALERGEQVRLSLPIRNVNRTVGTMLGNAVTTRYRGEGLPDGTIEIAFDGSAGQSFGAFVPRGITMVLEGDANDYVGKGLSGGRLVVRPNRAATFAAEDNIIAGNVIGYGATGGEIFLRGIVGERFCVRNSGATAVVEGVGDHGCEYMTGGRVVVLGPTGRNFGAGMSGGIAYVYDPNGVFPAKVNPEMVQLQQLGDDDREWLSATLASHEQWTGSPVAAAAAANLDAFVKVMPTDYERVLNVMKAAEADGLDEEATLARVMEASRG
;
A
#
# COMPACT_ATOMS: atom_id res chain seq x y z
N HIS A 1 4.39 -5.46 1.17
CA HIS A 1 4.86 -6.87 1.14
C HIS A 1 4.16 -7.66 0.03
N ASP A 2 3.78 -6.99 -1.05
CA ASP A 2 2.94 -7.47 -2.14
C ASP A 2 3.52 -7.07 -3.51
N ILE A 3 4.82 -6.78 -3.54
CA ILE A 3 5.61 -6.46 -4.73
C ILE A 3 7.00 -7.05 -4.50
N TYR A 4 7.18 -8.33 -4.85
CA TYR A 4 8.49 -8.99 -4.86
C TYR A 4 9.04 -9.20 -6.27
N SER A 5 8.21 -8.95 -7.27
CA SER A 5 8.55 -9.06 -8.69
C SER A 5 7.71 -8.07 -9.53
N ILE A 6 7.95 -8.07 -10.85
CA ILE A 6 7.20 -7.20 -11.76
C ILE A 6 5.77 -7.67 -11.98
N GLU A 7 5.54 -8.99 -11.92
CA GLU A 7 4.20 -9.59 -11.96
C GLU A 7 3.38 -9.26 -10.71
N ASP A 8 4.01 -9.16 -9.54
CA ASP A 8 3.36 -8.69 -8.33
C ASP A 8 2.97 -7.21 -8.43
N LEU A 9 3.85 -6.37 -9.02
CA LEU A 9 3.50 -4.98 -9.32
C LEU A 9 2.29 -4.90 -10.25
N LYS A 10 2.26 -5.74 -11.31
CA LYS A 10 1.12 -5.83 -12.21
C LYS A 10 -0.15 -6.27 -11.48
N GLN A 11 -0.03 -7.19 -10.52
CA GLN A 11 -1.16 -7.59 -9.68
C GLN A 11 -1.64 -6.43 -8.80
N LEU A 12 -0.75 -5.67 -8.16
CA LEU A 12 -1.16 -4.49 -7.38
C LEU A 12 -1.81 -3.42 -8.26
N ILE A 13 -1.29 -3.15 -9.46
CA ILE A 13 -1.92 -2.21 -10.41
C ILE A 13 -3.34 -2.70 -10.76
N HIS A 14 -3.49 -4.01 -11.00
CA HIS A 14 -4.81 -4.60 -11.22
C HIS A 14 -5.71 -4.44 -10.00
N ASP A 15 -5.21 -4.68 -8.78
CA ASP A 15 -5.97 -4.49 -7.54
C ASP A 15 -6.47 -3.05 -7.38
N LEU A 16 -5.61 -2.06 -7.63
CA LEU A 16 -5.94 -0.64 -7.53
C LEU A 16 -6.96 -0.20 -8.58
N LYS A 17 -6.89 -0.75 -9.80
CA LYS A 17 -7.86 -0.44 -10.87
C LYS A 17 -9.21 -1.10 -10.63
N ASN A 18 -9.24 -2.28 -10.00
CA ASN A 18 -10.50 -2.87 -9.54
C ASN A 18 -11.08 -2.10 -8.35
N SER A 19 -10.24 -1.60 -7.44
CA SER A 19 -10.73 -0.85 -6.26
C SER A 19 -11.13 0.58 -6.58
N ASN A 20 -10.58 1.17 -7.66
CA ASN A 20 -11.01 2.44 -8.21
C ASN A 20 -10.74 2.51 -9.73
N PRO A 21 -11.74 2.17 -10.57
CA PRO A 21 -11.59 2.16 -12.03
C PRO A 21 -11.25 3.51 -12.67
N LEU A 22 -11.53 4.62 -11.97
CA LEU A 22 -11.31 5.98 -12.48
C LEU A 22 -9.91 6.53 -12.13
N ALA A 23 -9.18 5.88 -11.22
CA ALA A 23 -7.89 6.37 -10.77
C ALA A 23 -6.76 6.08 -11.77
N ARG A 24 -5.81 7.01 -11.86
CA ARG A 24 -4.48 6.75 -12.44
C ARG A 24 -3.60 6.09 -11.38
N VAL A 25 -2.85 5.07 -11.79
CA VAL A 25 -1.87 4.38 -10.95
C VAL A 25 -0.48 4.91 -11.31
N HIS A 26 0.13 5.57 -10.33
CA HIS A 26 1.49 6.10 -10.42
C HIS A 26 2.47 5.13 -9.77
N VAL A 27 3.55 4.81 -10.47
CA VAL A 27 4.71 4.09 -9.90
C VAL A 27 5.86 5.07 -9.76
N LYS A 28 6.23 5.35 -8.51
CA LYS A 28 7.36 6.22 -8.17
C LYS A 28 8.64 5.41 -8.08
N LEU A 29 9.59 5.69 -8.96
CA LEU A 29 10.93 5.12 -8.99
C LEU A 29 11.95 6.20 -8.62
N VAL A 30 13.09 5.79 -8.06
CA VAL A 30 14.24 6.67 -7.88
C VAL A 30 15.19 6.45 -9.05
N ALA A 31 15.75 7.51 -9.60
CA ALA A 31 16.72 7.44 -10.66
C ALA A 31 17.95 6.66 -10.20
N GLU A 32 18.34 5.65 -10.97
CA GLU A 32 19.59 4.93 -10.87
C GLU A 32 19.87 4.26 -12.23
N MET A 33 21.09 3.74 -12.42
CA MET A 33 21.41 3.00 -13.64
C MET A 33 20.49 1.78 -13.79
N GLY A 34 19.83 1.65 -14.93
CA GLY A 34 18.90 0.55 -15.20
C GLY A 34 17.43 0.88 -14.93
N VAL A 35 17.13 2.08 -14.41
CA VAL A 35 15.75 2.52 -14.14
C VAL A 35 14.88 2.51 -15.41
N GLY A 36 15.46 2.73 -16.60
CA GLY A 36 14.72 2.68 -17.85
C GLY A 36 14.17 1.29 -18.16
N THR A 37 14.93 0.24 -17.80
CA THR A 37 14.48 -1.16 -17.94
C THR A 37 13.32 -1.45 -16.98
N VAL A 38 13.41 -0.96 -15.75
CA VAL A 38 12.32 -1.09 -14.76
C VAL A 38 11.09 -0.32 -15.24
N ALA A 39 11.24 0.89 -15.77
CA ALA A 39 10.16 1.71 -16.33
C ALA A 39 9.45 1.02 -17.52
N ALA A 40 10.19 0.30 -18.36
CA ALA A 40 9.58 -0.53 -19.41
C ALA A 40 8.74 -1.66 -18.82
N GLY A 41 9.20 -2.30 -17.74
CA GLY A 41 8.40 -3.25 -16.96
C GLY A 41 7.13 -2.63 -16.39
N VAL A 42 7.25 -1.44 -15.79
CA VAL A 42 6.12 -0.65 -15.24
C VAL A 42 5.07 -0.34 -16.30
N SER A 43 5.48 0.09 -17.49
CA SER A 43 4.57 0.33 -18.62
C SER A 43 3.86 -0.96 -19.06
N LYS A 44 4.58 -2.10 -19.14
CA LYS A 44 3.99 -3.43 -19.43
C LYS A 44 3.07 -3.94 -18.32
N ALA A 45 3.31 -3.53 -17.08
CA ALA A 45 2.45 -3.80 -15.93
C ALA A 45 1.17 -2.93 -15.93
N LYS A 46 0.99 -2.09 -16.95
CA LYS A 46 -0.16 -1.22 -17.20
C LYS A 46 -0.26 -0.03 -16.24
N ALA A 47 0.84 0.46 -15.67
CA ALA A 47 0.80 1.71 -14.92
C ALA A 47 0.47 2.89 -15.87
N ASP A 48 -0.30 3.87 -15.37
CA ASP A 48 -0.61 5.07 -16.15
C ASP A 48 0.54 6.08 -16.12
N VAL A 49 1.33 6.07 -15.04
CA VAL A 49 2.42 7.03 -14.82
C VAL A 49 3.63 6.36 -14.22
N VAL A 50 4.81 6.69 -14.73
CA VAL A 50 6.09 6.43 -14.07
C VAL A 50 6.71 7.76 -13.66
N LEU A 51 6.99 7.90 -12.37
CA LEU A 51 7.70 9.06 -11.81
C LEU A 51 9.16 8.68 -11.59
N ILE A 52 10.07 9.45 -12.18
CA ILE A 52 11.51 9.36 -11.95
C ILE A 52 11.94 10.44 -10.97
N SER A 53 12.29 10.03 -9.76
CA SER A 53 12.75 10.92 -8.68
C SER A 53 14.26 10.98 -8.61
N GLY A 54 14.82 12.19 -8.55
CA GLY A 54 16.25 12.40 -8.33
C GLY A 54 16.70 12.06 -6.90
N HIS A 55 17.99 11.77 -6.75
CA HIS A 55 18.66 11.55 -5.46
C HIS A 55 18.56 12.75 -4.48
N ASP A 56 18.23 13.92 -5.02
CA ASP A 56 18.23 15.19 -4.32
C ASP A 56 16.86 15.53 -3.69
N GLY A 57 15.88 14.63 -3.79
CA GLY A 57 14.56 14.76 -3.15
C GLY A 57 14.62 15.12 -1.66
N GLY A 58 13.62 15.88 -1.20
CA GLY A 58 13.47 16.23 0.22
C GLY A 58 12.91 15.08 1.05
N THR A 59 13.25 15.04 2.34
CA THR A 59 12.65 14.11 3.33
C THR A 59 12.54 14.77 4.70
N GLY A 60 11.52 14.39 5.47
CA GLY A 60 11.37 14.78 6.86
C GLY A 60 12.34 14.05 7.80
N ALA A 61 12.67 12.79 7.49
CA ALA A 61 13.59 11.97 8.26
C ALA A 61 14.20 10.87 7.36
N SER A 62 15.53 10.73 7.40
CA SER A 62 16.26 9.68 6.70
C SER A 62 17.65 9.54 7.31
N PRO A 63 18.27 8.34 7.30
CA PRO A 63 19.69 8.20 7.56
C PRO A 63 20.50 9.14 6.67
N LEU A 64 21.54 9.75 7.24
CA LEU A 64 22.43 10.66 6.52
C LEU A 64 23.17 9.95 5.38
N THR A 65 23.49 8.67 5.57
CA THR A 65 24.14 7.83 4.55
C THR A 65 23.27 7.73 3.30
N SER A 66 21.98 7.42 3.44
CA SER A 66 21.04 7.37 2.31
C SER A 66 20.92 8.72 1.60
N LEU A 67 20.82 9.82 2.37
CA LEU A 67 20.74 11.18 1.82
C LEU A 67 21.96 11.61 0.99
N LYS A 68 23.13 11.02 1.25
CA LYS A 68 24.38 11.42 0.60
C LYS A 68 24.85 10.41 -0.45
N HIS A 69 24.38 9.18 -0.40
CA HIS A 69 24.98 8.06 -1.14
C HIS A 69 23.99 7.14 -1.84
N ALA A 70 22.68 7.37 -1.77
CA ALA A 70 21.68 6.58 -2.49
C ALA A 70 21.00 7.39 -3.60
N GLY A 71 20.77 6.74 -4.75
CA GLY A 71 20.14 7.34 -5.93
C GLY A 71 21.11 8.07 -6.86
N GLY A 72 20.63 8.33 -8.07
CA GLY A 72 21.27 9.13 -9.10
C GLY A 72 20.48 10.39 -9.46
N PRO A 73 21.07 11.31 -10.23
CA PRO A 73 20.39 12.52 -10.69
C PRO A 73 19.24 12.18 -11.65
N TRP A 74 18.14 12.92 -11.52
CA TRP A 74 16.93 12.67 -12.29
C TRP A 74 17.16 12.86 -13.78
N GLU A 75 18.08 13.73 -14.19
CA GLU A 75 18.43 13.95 -15.60
C GLU A 75 18.87 12.66 -16.29
N LEU A 76 19.68 11.85 -15.62
CA LEU A 76 20.19 10.58 -16.18
C LEU A 76 19.08 9.54 -16.22
N GLY A 77 18.35 9.36 -15.11
CA GLY A 77 17.28 8.38 -15.04
C GLY A 77 16.11 8.69 -15.98
N LEU A 78 15.79 9.97 -16.14
CA LEU A 78 14.73 10.45 -17.03
C LEU A 78 15.08 10.21 -18.49
N ALA A 79 16.30 10.58 -18.90
CA ALA A 79 16.77 10.33 -20.25
C ALA A 79 16.85 8.82 -20.57
N GLU A 80 17.37 8.00 -19.66
CA GLU A 80 17.41 6.54 -19.81
C GLU A 80 15.99 5.96 -19.95
N THR A 81 15.04 6.46 -19.16
CA THR A 81 13.63 6.07 -19.22
C THR A 81 13.00 6.43 -20.56
N GLN A 82 13.17 7.67 -21.01
CA GLN A 82 12.68 8.14 -22.31
C GLN A 82 13.21 7.27 -23.45
N GLN A 83 14.52 7.07 -23.48
CA GLN A 83 15.19 6.26 -24.50
C GLN A 83 14.68 4.81 -24.49
N THR A 84 14.64 4.18 -23.32
CA THR A 84 14.26 2.77 -23.19
C THR A 84 12.81 2.53 -23.57
N LEU A 85 11.89 3.42 -23.18
CA LEU A 85 10.48 3.30 -23.53
C LEU A 85 10.25 3.42 -25.04
N LEU A 86 10.92 4.38 -25.71
CA LEU A 86 10.84 4.54 -27.17
C LEU A 86 11.45 3.35 -27.92
N LEU A 87 12.62 2.89 -27.48
CA LEU A 87 13.28 1.71 -28.03
C LEU A 87 12.43 0.44 -27.98
N ASN A 88 11.51 0.35 -27.01
CA ASN A 88 10.68 -0.83 -26.78
C ASN A 88 9.24 -0.70 -27.28
N GLY A 89 8.85 0.43 -27.87
CA GLY A 89 7.47 0.61 -28.33
C GLY A 89 6.48 0.78 -27.17
N LEU A 90 6.88 1.45 -26.08
CA LEU A 90 6.08 1.58 -24.85
C LEU A 90 5.84 3.03 -24.40
N ARG A 91 6.42 4.02 -25.09
CA ARG A 91 6.45 5.41 -24.60
C ARG A 91 5.09 6.10 -24.70
N ASP A 92 4.33 5.77 -25.72
CA ASP A 92 2.99 6.31 -26.00
C ASP A 92 1.93 5.89 -24.96
N ARG A 93 2.19 4.84 -24.17
CA ARG A 93 1.24 4.23 -23.21
C ARG A 93 1.35 4.69 -21.77
N ILE A 94 2.36 5.50 -21.45
CA ILE A 94 2.65 5.88 -20.07
C ILE A 94 3.06 7.35 -20.01
N VAL A 95 2.54 8.07 -19.02
CA VAL A 95 3.01 9.42 -18.71
C VAL A 95 4.32 9.32 -17.93
N VAL A 96 5.33 10.07 -18.34
CA VAL A 96 6.60 10.16 -17.60
C VAL A 96 6.61 11.44 -16.77
N GLN A 97 6.76 11.30 -15.46
CA GLN A 97 6.85 12.40 -14.50
C GLN A 97 8.29 12.51 -13.98
N ALA A 98 8.74 13.71 -13.63
CA ALA A 98 10.02 13.93 -12.97
C ALA A 98 9.88 14.77 -11.70
N ASP A 99 10.62 14.41 -10.65
CA ASP A 99 10.85 15.26 -9.47
C ASP A 99 12.31 15.17 -9.02
N GLY A 100 12.77 16.13 -8.22
CA GLY A 100 14.17 16.23 -7.80
C GLY A 100 14.62 17.67 -7.72
N GLN A 101 14.34 18.30 -6.58
CA GLN A 101 14.57 19.73 -6.30
C GLN A 101 14.33 20.72 -7.47
N LEU A 102 13.30 20.49 -8.29
CA LEU A 102 12.85 21.46 -9.29
C LEU A 102 12.48 22.77 -8.58
N LYS A 103 13.03 23.89 -9.03
CA LYS A 103 12.87 25.21 -8.40
C LYS A 103 12.50 26.31 -9.39
N THR A 104 12.79 26.12 -10.67
CA THR A 104 12.69 27.15 -11.71
C THR A 104 11.92 26.65 -12.93
N GLY A 105 11.43 27.57 -13.76
CA GLY A 105 10.87 27.23 -15.06
C GLY A 105 11.90 26.60 -16.01
N ARG A 106 13.18 26.95 -15.87
CA ARG A 106 14.26 26.28 -16.61
C ARG A 106 14.37 24.79 -16.27
N ASP A 107 14.25 24.43 -15.00
CA ASP A 107 14.31 23.01 -14.59
C ASP A 107 13.17 22.21 -15.23
N VAL A 108 11.97 22.81 -15.29
CA VAL A 108 10.79 22.23 -15.97
C VAL A 108 11.04 22.04 -17.46
N VAL A 109 11.56 23.05 -18.16
CA VAL A 109 11.85 22.95 -19.60
C VAL A 109 12.90 21.87 -19.87
N ILE A 110 13.95 21.78 -19.06
CA ILE A 110 14.96 20.72 -19.22
C ILE A 110 14.33 19.34 -19.00
N ALA A 111 13.54 19.16 -17.95
CA ALA A 111 12.85 17.90 -17.71
C ALA A 111 11.92 17.55 -18.89
N ALA A 112 11.21 18.52 -19.47
CA ALA A 112 10.38 18.31 -20.65
C ALA A 112 11.21 17.81 -21.84
N LEU A 113 12.29 18.53 -22.18
CA LEU A 113 13.19 18.16 -23.28
C LEU A 113 13.81 16.77 -23.09
N LEU A 114 14.07 16.36 -21.85
CA LEU A 114 14.56 15.01 -21.50
C LEU A 114 13.47 13.92 -21.52
N GLY A 115 12.19 14.28 -21.62
CA GLY A 115 11.09 13.34 -21.83
C GLY A 115 9.96 13.37 -20.81
N ALA A 116 10.00 14.24 -19.80
CA ALA A 116 8.93 14.38 -18.81
C ALA A 116 7.73 15.17 -19.34
N GLU A 117 6.54 14.82 -18.86
CA GLU A 117 5.25 15.47 -19.17
C GLU A 117 4.65 16.14 -17.95
N GLU A 118 4.98 15.63 -16.76
CA GLU A 118 4.53 16.15 -15.47
C GLU A 118 5.73 16.43 -14.56
N PHE A 119 5.62 17.46 -13.70
CA PHE A 119 6.73 17.99 -12.91
C PHE A 119 6.36 18.09 -11.44
N GLY A 120 7.07 17.33 -10.59
CA GLY A 120 6.85 17.30 -9.15
C GLY A 120 7.68 18.35 -8.40
N PHE A 121 7.00 19.16 -7.59
CA PHE A 121 7.62 20.14 -6.70
C PHE A 121 7.29 19.83 -5.25
N ALA A 122 8.31 19.85 -4.38
CA ALA A 122 8.13 19.63 -2.95
C ALA A 122 8.79 20.73 -2.11
N THR A 123 10.13 20.81 -2.14
CA THR A 123 10.88 21.74 -1.27
C THR A 123 10.62 23.21 -1.60
N ALA A 124 10.54 23.59 -2.87
CA ALA A 124 10.28 24.98 -3.24
C ALA A 124 8.90 25.49 -2.74
N PRO A 125 7.78 24.76 -2.94
CA PRO A 125 6.51 25.10 -2.30
C PRO A 125 6.56 25.17 -0.76
N LEU A 126 7.34 24.30 -0.10
CA LEU A 126 7.54 24.38 1.35
C LEU A 126 8.27 25.66 1.77
N VAL A 127 9.29 26.08 1.01
CA VAL A 127 10.04 27.33 1.26
C VAL A 127 9.13 28.54 1.09
N VAL A 128 8.36 28.59 0.00
CA VAL A 128 7.39 29.66 -0.26
C VAL A 128 6.30 29.72 0.83
N SER A 129 5.97 28.56 1.42
CA SER A 129 5.03 28.45 2.53
C SER A 129 5.66 28.77 3.90
N GLY A 130 6.94 29.10 3.97
CA GLY A 130 7.63 29.58 5.18
C GLY A 130 8.78 28.72 5.69
N CYS A 131 9.12 27.61 5.02
CA CYS A 131 10.29 26.81 5.41
C CYS A 131 11.58 27.63 5.27
N VAL A 132 12.32 27.77 6.38
CA VAL A 132 13.61 28.47 6.44
C VAL A 132 14.82 27.55 6.30
N MET A 133 14.60 26.31 5.81
CA MET A 133 15.66 25.32 5.56
C MET A 133 16.54 24.97 6.77
N MET A 134 15.96 24.97 7.98
CA MET A 134 16.67 24.67 9.23
C MET A 134 17.07 23.20 9.40
N ARG A 135 16.46 22.27 8.65
CA ARG A 135 16.78 20.81 8.62
C ARG A 135 16.61 20.07 9.96
N VAL A 136 15.67 20.52 10.78
CA VAL A 136 15.28 19.89 12.06
C VAL A 136 13.92 19.17 11.99
N CYS A 137 13.49 18.80 10.78
CA CYS A 137 12.16 18.21 10.53
C CYS A 137 11.92 16.92 11.34
N HIS A 138 12.95 16.08 11.49
CA HIS A 138 12.92 14.82 12.24
C HIS A 138 12.87 14.99 13.76
N LEU A 139 13.08 16.21 14.28
CA LEU A 139 13.13 16.50 15.72
C LEU A 139 11.82 17.05 16.27
N ASP A 140 10.77 17.18 15.44
CA ASP A 140 9.50 17.80 15.84
C ASP A 140 9.65 19.23 16.40
N THR A 141 10.69 19.95 15.98
CA THR A 141 11.06 21.29 16.51
C THR A 141 11.09 22.37 15.43
N CYS A 142 10.28 22.22 14.38
CA CYS A 142 10.24 23.20 13.29
C CYS A 142 9.87 24.60 13.82
N PRO A 143 10.73 25.63 13.65
CA PRO A 143 10.53 26.95 14.26
C PRO A 143 9.36 27.74 13.65
N VAL A 144 8.91 27.31 12.46
CA VAL A 144 7.92 27.99 11.62
C VAL A 144 6.67 27.15 11.40
N GLY A 145 6.48 26.08 12.18
CA GLY A 145 5.25 25.29 12.15
C GLY A 145 5.02 24.46 10.87
N VAL A 146 6.02 24.26 10.02
CA VAL A 146 5.89 23.50 8.76
C VAL A 146 5.95 21.98 9.00
N ALA A 147 7.02 21.49 9.62
CA ALA A 147 7.25 20.04 9.83
C ALA A 147 7.31 19.73 11.33
N THR A 148 6.15 19.83 12.00
CA THR A 148 5.99 19.56 13.43
C THR A 148 4.55 19.22 13.78
N GLN A 149 4.35 18.29 14.72
CA GLN A 149 3.07 17.96 15.34
C GLN A 149 2.85 18.72 16.66
N ASN A 150 3.87 19.41 17.20
CA ASN A 150 3.76 20.21 18.40
C ASN A 150 2.74 21.36 18.23
N PRO A 151 1.66 21.43 19.03
CA PRO A 151 0.62 22.44 18.89
C PRO A 151 1.12 23.89 18.99
N GLU A 152 2.07 24.18 19.89
CA GLU A 152 2.62 25.53 20.07
C GLU A 152 3.49 25.96 18.89
N LEU A 153 4.19 25.02 18.26
CA LEU A 153 4.99 25.31 17.06
C LEU A 153 4.12 25.42 15.82
N ARG A 154 3.05 24.63 15.69
CA ARG A 154 2.08 24.72 14.59
C ARG A 154 1.40 26.08 14.52
N LYS A 155 1.14 26.74 15.67
CA LYS A 155 0.63 28.13 15.73
C LYS A 155 1.53 29.15 15.02
N LYS A 156 2.81 28.82 14.78
CA LYS A 156 3.78 29.69 14.09
C LYS A 156 3.72 29.59 12.57
N PHE A 157 2.91 28.68 12.01
CA PHE A 157 2.75 28.54 10.56
C PHE A 157 2.00 29.74 9.97
N THR A 158 2.65 30.44 9.04
CA THR A 158 2.11 31.65 8.39
C THR A 158 1.88 31.47 6.88
N GLY A 159 2.12 30.27 6.34
CA GLY A 159 1.92 29.97 4.94
C GLY A 159 0.45 30.10 4.54
N LYS A 160 0.21 30.61 3.34
CA LYS A 160 -1.13 30.74 2.77
C LYS A 160 -1.20 30.10 1.38
N PRO A 161 -2.36 29.57 0.95
CA PRO A 161 -2.52 29.00 -0.38
C PRO A 161 -2.07 29.95 -1.51
N GLU A 162 -2.32 31.26 -1.36
CA GLU A 162 -1.96 32.26 -2.36
C GLU A 162 -0.45 32.32 -2.61
N PHE A 163 0.38 32.01 -1.62
CA PHE A 163 1.83 31.99 -1.80
C PHE A 163 2.24 30.89 -2.78
N VAL A 164 1.63 29.71 -2.65
CA VAL A 164 1.89 28.56 -3.53
C VAL A 164 1.32 28.81 -4.93
N VAL A 165 0.13 29.40 -5.03
CA VAL A 165 -0.47 29.80 -6.32
C VAL A 165 0.45 30.77 -7.06
N ASN A 166 0.86 31.86 -6.42
CA ASN A 166 1.75 32.85 -7.02
C ASN A 166 3.09 32.23 -7.46
N PHE A 167 3.65 31.32 -6.67
CA PHE A 167 4.86 30.60 -7.05
C PHE A 167 4.67 29.80 -8.35
N PHE A 168 3.60 29.02 -8.46
CA PHE A 168 3.36 28.25 -9.68
C PHE A 168 2.97 29.13 -10.88
N GLU A 169 2.32 30.28 -10.67
CA GLU A 169 2.10 31.27 -11.73
C GLU A 169 3.42 31.81 -12.28
N TYR A 170 4.39 32.13 -11.40
CA TYR A 170 5.73 32.56 -11.84
C TYR A 170 6.49 31.45 -12.56
N ILE A 171 6.45 30.21 -12.07
CA ILE A 171 7.05 29.06 -12.76
C ILE A 171 6.43 28.88 -14.14
N ALA A 172 5.10 28.90 -14.24
CA ALA A 172 4.40 28.75 -15.51
C ALA A 172 4.73 29.89 -16.49
N GLN A 173 4.84 31.12 -15.99
CA GLN A 173 5.25 32.27 -16.80
C GLN A 173 6.67 32.10 -17.36
N GLU A 174 7.64 31.72 -16.52
CA GLU A 174 9.02 31.47 -16.95
C GLU A 174 9.09 30.31 -17.96
N VAL A 175 8.35 29.22 -17.75
CA VAL A 175 8.23 28.11 -18.70
C VAL A 175 7.74 28.61 -20.06
N ARG A 176 6.68 29.43 -20.08
CA ARG A 176 6.14 29.98 -21.34
C ARG A 176 7.13 30.88 -22.07
N GLU A 177 7.89 31.70 -21.33
CA GLU A 177 8.92 32.58 -21.90
C GLU A 177 10.05 31.76 -22.54
N LEU A 178 10.54 30.74 -21.85
CA LEU A 178 11.58 29.84 -22.35
C LEU A 178 11.08 29.00 -23.53
N MET A 179 9.87 28.45 -23.44
CA MET A 179 9.23 27.69 -24.51
C MET A 179 9.09 28.53 -25.79
N ALA A 180 8.67 29.80 -25.67
CA ALA A 180 8.58 30.72 -26.78
C ALA A 180 9.96 31.05 -27.39
N GLN A 181 11.00 31.19 -26.57
CA GLN A 181 12.37 31.40 -27.05
C GLN A 181 12.89 30.20 -27.86
N LEU A 182 12.50 28.98 -27.47
CA LEU A 182 12.87 27.74 -28.17
C LEU A 182 11.97 27.45 -29.39
N GLY A 183 10.90 28.22 -29.60
CA GLY A 183 10.02 28.10 -30.76
C GLY A 183 8.86 27.11 -30.61
N PHE A 184 8.61 26.61 -29.40
CA PHE A 184 7.50 25.69 -29.10
C PHE A 184 6.25 26.45 -28.66
N ARG A 185 5.06 25.88 -28.91
CA ARG A 185 3.76 26.47 -28.53
C ARG A 185 3.11 25.77 -27.35
N SER A 186 3.51 24.54 -27.06
CA SER A 186 3.00 23.75 -25.94
C SER A 186 4.09 22.89 -25.32
N VAL A 187 3.91 22.48 -24.06
CA VAL A 187 4.84 21.57 -23.37
C VAL A 187 4.95 20.24 -24.11
N GLN A 188 3.84 19.73 -24.65
CA GLN A 188 3.78 18.48 -25.41
C GLN A 188 4.70 18.50 -26.64
N GLU A 189 4.86 19.65 -27.30
CA GLU A 189 5.79 19.83 -28.42
C GLU A 189 7.27 19.83 -27.98
N MET A 190 7.58 20.07 -26.70
CA MET A 190 8.95 20.00 -26.19
C MET A 190 9.37 18.59 -25.79
N VAL A 191 8.42 17.71 -25.46
CA VAL A 191 8.71 16.45 -24.78
C VAL A 191 9.66 15.57 -25.61
N GLY A 192 10.83 15.28 -25.03
CA GLY A 192 11.83 14.39 -25.64
C GLY A 192 12.72 15.03 -26.71
N HIS A 193 12.59 16.33 -26.99
CA HIS A 193 13.41 17.06 -27.96
C HIS A 193 14.80 17.44 -27.41
N VAL A 194 15.59 16.43 -27.05
CA VAL A 194 16.93 16.60 -26.44
C VAL A 194 17.93 17.32 -27.34
N GLU A 195 17.72 17.31 -28.67
CA GLU A 195 18.58 17.99 -29.64
C GLU A 195 18.60 19.52 -29.50
N VAL A 196 17.64 20.09 -28.77
CA VAL A 196 17.55 21.53 -28.48
C VAL A 196 18.49 21.94 -27.33
N LEU A 197 18.98 20.98 -26.54
CA LEU A 197 19.89 21.24 -25.42
C LEU A 197 21.32 21.50 -25.91
N ASP A 198 21.92 22.62 -25.52
CA ASP A 198 23.36 22.84 -25.69
C ASP A 198 24.14 22.16 -24.56
N THR A 199 24.74 21.02 -24.88
CA THR A 199 25.42 20.15 -23.91
C THR A 199 26.94 20.39 -23.85
N ARG A 200 27.48 21.25 -24.71
CA ARG A 200 28.94 21.45 -24.88
C ARG A 200 29.62 21.85 -23.57
N ALA A 201 29.04 22.80 -22.85
CA ALA A 201 29.60 23.26 -21.58
C ALA A 201 29.67 22.14 -20.51
N ALA A 202 28.74 21.18 -20.53
CA ALA A 202 28.75 20.04 -19.62
C ALA A 202 29.82 19.01 -20.02
N VAL A 203 29.94 18.74 -21.32
CA VAL A 203 30.93 17.80 -21.89
C VAL A 203 32.36 18.33 -21.74
N ASP A 204 32.58 19.61 -22.00
CA ASP A 204 33.91 20.25 -21.96
C ASP A 204 34.36 20.62 -20.53
N HIS A 205 33.54 20.35 -19.52
CA HIS A 205 33.85 20.71 -18.14
C HIS A 205 35.10 19.94 -17.64
N TRP A 206 36.04 20.63 -16.99
CA TRP A 206 37.32 20.02 -16.61
C TRP A 206 37.18 18.82 -15.66
N LYS A 207 36.16 18.79 -14.80
CA LYS A 207 35.84 17.63 -13.94
C LYS A 207 35.15 16.49 -14.69
N ALA A 208 34.61 16.74 -15.88
CA ALA A 208 34.05 15.72 -16.76
C ALA A 208 35.15 15.01 -17.57
N LYS A 209 36.42 15.43 -17.47
CA LYS A 209 37.53 14.77 -18.15
C LYS A 209 37.63 13.30 -17.73
N GLY A 210 37.27 12.41 -18.65
CA GLY A 210 37.20 10.96 -18.44
C GLY A 210 35.78 10.39 -18.29
N LEU A 211 34.73 11.22 -18.34
CA LEU A 211 33.33 10.83 -18.37
C LEU A 211 32.74 11.12 -19.76
N ASP A 212 32.14 10.11 -20.39
CA ASP A 212 31.37 10.29 -21.62
C ASP A 212 29.86 10.26 -21.30
N ILE A 213 29.26 11.44 -21.21
CA ILE A 213 27.82 11.61 -20.97
C ILE A 213 27.00 11.75 -22.26
N SER A 214 27.65 11.68 -23.43
CA SER A 214 26.98 11.83 -24.72
C SER A 214 25.90 10.78 -25.00
N PRO A 215 25.99 9.50 -24.58
CA PRO A 215 24.94 8.52 -24.83
C PRO A 215 23.60 8.86 -24.16
N ILE A 216 23.66 9.54 -23.01
CA ILE A 216 22.47 9.90 -22.23
C ILE A 216 21.74 11.10 -22.87
N LEU A 217 22.50 11.95 -23.58
CA LEU A 217 21.98 13.15 -24.24
C LEU A 217 21.76 12.93 -25.74
N ALA A 218 21.89 11.70 -26.22
CA ALA A 218 21.63 11.33 -27.59
C ALA A 218 20.13 11.37 -27.90
N VAL A 219 19.79 11.78 -29.12
CA VAL A 219 18.41 11.70 -29.62
C VAL A 219 17.95 10.24 -29.57
N PRO A 220 16.87 9.92 -28.84
CA PRO A 220 16.39 8.55 -28.72
C PRO A 220 16.05 7.91 -30.06
N GLN A 221 16.37 6.63 -30.22
CA GLN A 221 15.86 5.86 -31.35
C GLN A 221 14.39 5.50 -31.11
N ASN A 222 13.57 5.62 -32.15
CA ASN A 222 12.16 5.30 -32.13
C ASN A 222 11.78 4.36 -33.29
N PRO A 223 12.19 3.08 -33.23
CA PRO A 223 11.99 2.14 -34.32
C PRO A 223 10.51 1.82 -34.59
N TYR A 224 9.63 2.08 -33.61
CA TYR A 224 8.19 1.85 -33.70
C TYR A 224 7.40 3.08 -34.17
N GLY A 225 8.04 4.23 -34.37
CA GLY A 225 7.38 5.46 -34.86
C GLY A 225 6.32 6.02 -33.93
N GLN A 226 6.46 5.81 -32.61
CA GLN A 226 5.50 6.25 -31.60
C GLN A 226 5.60 7.75 -31.30
N THR A 227 4.62 8.31 -30.60
CA THR A 227 4.76 9.63 -29.99
C THR A 227 5.84 9.61 -28.89
N MET A 228 6.55 10.73 -28.71
CA MET A 228 7.56 10.89 -27.65
C MET A 228 6.97 11.17 -26.27
N HIS A 229 5.66 11.33 -26.21
CA HIS A 229 4.83 11.59 -25.03
C HIS A 229 3.64 10.61 -25.01
N HIS A 230 2.88 10.58 -23.92
CA HIS A 230 1.71 9.72 -23.78
C HIS A 230 0.59 10.15 -24.76
N SER A 231 0.11 9.21 -25.57
CA SER A 231 -0.99 9.44 -26.52
C SER A 231 -2.03 8.32 -26.55
N VAL A 232 -1.77 7.19 -25.89
CA VAL A 232 -2.62 6.00 -25.85
C VAL A 232 -2.84 5.59 -24.40
N GLY A 233 -4.11 5.45 -23.98
CA GLY A 233 -4.43 4.97 -22.63
C GLY A 233 -4.13 3.48 -22.44
N GLN A 234 -3.96 3.08 -21.18
CA GLN A 234 -3.82 1.66 -20.80
C GLN A 234 -5.19 0.98 -20.74
N ASP A 235 -5.30 -0.18 -21.38
CA ASP A 235 -6.46 -1.06 -21.24
C ASP A 235 -6.24 -2.04 -20.10
N HIS A 236 -7.08 -1.96 -19.06
CA HIS A 236 -6.99 -2.79 -17.86
C HIS A 236 -7.87 -4.05 -17.90
N GLU A 237 -8.64 -4.26 -18.98
CA GLU A 237 -9.50 -5.43 -19.19
C GLU A 237 -10.53 -5.63 -18.05
N LEU A 238 -11.02 -4.52 -17.46
CA LEU A 238 -11.93 -4.54 -16.31
C LEU A 238 -13.33 -5.07 -16.68
N GLU A 239 -13.69 -5.05 -17.95
CA GLU A 239 -14.91 -5.61 -18.49
C GLU A 239 -14.97 -7.15 -18.39
N HIS A 240 -13.81 -7.80 -18.22
CA HIS A 240 -13.70 -9.25 -18.09
C HIS A 240 -13.61 -9.71 -16.63
N ALA A 241 -13.58 -8.79 -15.67
CA ALA A 241 -13.56 -9.12 -14.26
C ALA A 241 -14.87 -9.82 -13.85
N LEU A 242 -14.77 -10.86 -13.02
CA LEU A 242 -15.94 -11.57 -12.48
C LEU A 242 -16.88 -10.62 -11.74
N ASP A 243 -16.32 -9.57 -11.13
CA ASP A 243 -17.09 -8.55 -10.43
C ASP A 243 -18.10 -7.80 -11.29
N GLN A 244 -17.94 -7.73 -12.62
CA GLN A 244 -18.96 -7.16 -13.49
C GLN A 244 -20.28 -7.93 -13.34
N GLN A 245 -20.20 -9.26 -13.31
CA GLN A 245 -21.35 -10.12 -13.04
C GLN A 245 -21.86 -9.93 -11.61
N LEU A 246 -20.95 -9.83 -10.62
CA LEU A 246 -21.34 -9.64 -9.23
C LEU A 246 -22.11 -8.32 -9.02
N ILE A 247 -21.66 -7.24 -9.65
CA ILE A 247 -22.32 -5.93 -9.58
C ILE A 247 -23.73 -6.01 -10.16
N THR A 248 -23.90 -6.66 -11.31
CA THR A 248 -25.24 -6.86 -11.90
C THR A 248 -26.15 -7.68 -10.99
N LEU A 249 -25.66 -8.80 -10.45
CA LEU A 249 -26.47 -9.67 -9.58
C LEU A 249 -26.79 -9.03 -8.23
N CYS A 250 -25.95 -8.12 -7.75
CA CYS A 250 -26.11 -7.40 -6.49
C CYS A 250 -26.82 -6.05 -6.64
N GLU A 251 -27.36 -5.70 -7.80
CA GLU A 251 -28.11 -4.46 -8.02
C GLU A 251 -29.20 -4.20 -6.95
N PRO A 252 -30.01 -5.21 -6.51
CA PRO A 252 -30.96 -5.01 -5.42
C PRO A 252 -30.34 -4.51 -4.11
N ALA A 253 -29.18 -5.06 -3.73
CA ALA A 253 -28.44 -4.62 -2.55
C ALA A 253 -27.85 -3.23 -2.73
N LEU A 254 -27.31 -2.94 -3.92
CA LEU A 254 -26.68 -1.66 -4.24
C LEU A 254 -27.67 -0.49 -4.32
N GLU A 255 -28.89 -0.74 -4.80
CA GLU A 255 -29.91 0.31 -4.96
C GLU A 255 -30.81 0.48 -3.74
N ARG A 256 -31.18 -0.63 -3.09
CA ARG A 256 -32.23 -0.65 -2.07
C ARG A 256 -31.79 -1.21 -0.72
N GLY A 257 -30.55 -1.68 -0.60
CA GLY A 257 -30.05 -2.33 0.61
C GLY A 257 -30.73 -3.67 0.90
N GLU A 258 -31.31 -4.31 -0.12
CA GLU A 258 -31.93 -5.63 0.01
C GLU A 258 -30.89 -6.73 0.24
N GLN A 259 -31.27 -7.78 0.98
CA GLN A 259 -30.40 -8.92 1.17
C GLN A 259 -30.25 -9.72 -0.14
N VAL A 260 -29.02 -9.99 -0.52
CA VAL A 260 -28.66 -10.78 -1.69
C VAL A 260 -27.81 -11.98 -1.26
N ARG A 261 -28.14 -13.15 -1.81
CA ARG A 261 -27.45 -14.42 -1.59
C ARG A 261 -27.14 -15.07 -2.93
N LEU A 262 -25.87 -15.32 -3.19
CA LEU A 262 -25.39 -15.85 -4.48
C LEU A 262 -24.50 -17.08 -4.28
N SER A 263 -24.49 -17.96 -5.28
CA SER A 263 -23.54 -19.07 -5.38
C SER A 263 -22.97 -19.13 -6.80
N LEU A 264 -21.65 -19.10 -6.93
CA LEU A 264 -20.96 -18.98 -8.21
C LEU A 264 -19.68 -19.83 -8.24
N PRO A 265 -19.27 -20.39 -9.39
CA PRO A 265 -17.96 -21.01 -9.52
C PRO A 265 -16.84 -19.95 -9.52
N ILE A 266 -15.65 -20.33 -9.06
CA ILE A 266 -14.43 -19.50 -9.13
C ILE A 266 -13.24 -20.31 -9.59
N ARG A 267 -12.31 -19.66 -10.31
CA ARG A 267 -11.06 -20.25 -10.79
C ARG A 267 -9.88 -19.32 -10.49
N ASN A 268 -8.67 -19.86 -10.46
CA ASN A 268 -7.46 -19.11 -10.13
C ASN A 268 -7.17 -17.92 -11.07
N VAL A 269 -7.74 -17.91 -12.27
CA VAL A 269 -7.69 -16.79 -13.22
C VAL A 269 -8.57 -15.61 -12.78
N ASN A 270 -9.57 -15.85 -11.93
CA ASN A 270 -10.39 -14.82 -11.30
C ASN A 270 -9.62 -14.22 -10.13
N ARG A 271 -8.97 -13.09 -10.40
CA ARG A 271 -8.15 -12.34 -9.45
C ARG A 271 -8.96 -11.17 -8.91
N THR A 272 -8.63 -10.73 -7.69
CA THR A 272 -9.19 -9.50 -7.11
C THR A 272 -10.72 -9.53 -7.01
N VAL A 273 -11.29 -10.73 -6.81
CA VAL A 273 -12.75 -10.93 -6.78
C VAL A 273 -13.33 -10.23 -5.56
N GLY A 274 -14.46 -9.54 -5.75
CA GLY A 274 -15.21 -8.79 -4.74
C GLY A 274 -14.80 -7.32 -4.62
N THR A 275 -13.66 -6.92 -5.20
CA THR A 275 -13.11 -5.58 -5.05
C THR A 275 -13.86 -4.51 -5.83
N MET A 276 -14.30 -4.77 -7.08
CA MET A 276 -15.10 -3.77 -7.81
C MET A 276 -16.52 -3.68 -7.24
N LEU A 277 -17.08 -4.81 -6.77
CA LEU A 277 -18.33 -4.78 -6.00
C LEU A 277 -18.15 -3.95 -4.72
N GLY A 278 -17.02 -4.12 -4.03
CA GLY A 278 -16.64 -3.30 -2.88
C GLY A 278 -16.56 -1.80 -3.21
N ASN A 279 -15.94 -1.44 -4.34
CA ASN A 279 -15.94 -0.06 -4.85
C ASN A 279 -17.37 0.46 -5.09
N ALA A 280 -18.23 -0.36 -5.71
CA ALA A 280 -19.61 0.01 -6.00
C ALA A 280 -20.43 0.29 -4.74
N VAL A 281 -20.23 -0.50 -3.67
CA VAL A 281 -20.81 -0.26 -2.34
C VAL A 281 -20.22 1.02 -1.73
N THR A 282 -18.89 1.11 -1.63
CA THR A 282 -18.20 2.25 -1.00
C THR A 282 -18.60 3.58 -1.64
N THR A 283 -18.70 3.62 -2.97
CA THR A 283 -19.06 4.84 -3.71
C THR A 283 -20.52 5.24 -3.45
N ARG A 284 -21.45 4.29 -3.43
CA ARG A 284 -22.88 4.57 -3.21
C ARG A 284 -23.18 4.97 -1.77
N TYR A 285 -22.55 4.28 -0.81
CA TYR A 285 -22.78 4.46 0.62
C TYR A 285 -21.70 5.33 1.30
N ARG A 286 -20.91 6.07 0.52
CA ARG A 286 -19.92 7.06 1.00
C ARG A 286 -18.96 6.53 2.07
N GLY A 287 -18.58 5.25 1.94
CA GLY A 287 -17.68 4.58 2.87
C GLY A 287 -18.29 4.00 4.14
N GLU A 288 -19.57 4.25 4.46
CA GLU A 288 -20.23 3.64 5.63
C GLU A 288 -20.44 2.12 5.43
N GLY A 289 -20.54 1.69 4.18
CA GLY A 289 -20.83 0.30 3.80
C GLY A 289 -22.31 -0.04 3.93
N LEU A 290 -22.60 -1.33 4.01
CA LEU A 290 -23.95 -1.87 4.19
C LEU A 290 -24.08 -2.54 5.57
N PRO A 291 -25.31 -2.75 6.08
CA PRO A 291 -25.53 -3.63 7.24
C PRO A 291 -24.87 -5.00 7.04
N ASP A 292 -24.40 -5.61 8.13
CA ASP A 292 -23.74 -6.92 8.03
C ASP A 292 -24.68 -7.97 7.43
N GLY A 293 -24.12 -8.85 6.59
CA GLY A 293 -24.89 -9.87 5.89
C GLY A 293 -25.85 -9.36 4.81
N THR A 294 -25.74 -8.10 4.34
CA THR A 294 -26.57 -7.62 3.21
C THR A 294 -26.24 -8.38 1.93
N ILE A 295 -24.97 -8.50 1.59
CA ILE A 295 -24.51 -9.30 0.45
C ILE A 295 -23.72 -10.49 0.99
N GLU A 296 -24.11 -11.70 0.61
CA GLU A 296 -23.32 -12.90 0.89
C GLU A 296 -23.18 -13.75 -0.36
N ILE A 297 -21.93 -14.08 -0.70
CA ILE A 297 -21.57 -14.75 -1.95
C ILE A 297 -20.77 -15.99 -1.58
N ALA A 298 -21.30 -17.16 -1.95
CA ALA A 298 -20.61 -18.42 -1.86
C ALA A 298 -19.90 -18.71 -3.20
N PHE A 299 -18.63 -19.11 -3.13
CA PHE A 299 -17.82 -19.51 -4.26
C PHE A 299 -17.39 -20.97 -4.12
N ASP A 300 -17.39 -21.72 -5.21
CA ASP A 300 -16.86 -23.08 -5.29
C ASP A 300 -15.70 -23.13 -6.30
N GLY A 301 -14.53 -23.58 -5.83
CA GLY A 301 -13.30 -23.70 -6.63
C GLY A 301 -12.09 -23.03 -6.00
N SER A 302 -11.12 -22.62 -6.83
CA SER A 302 -9.86 -22.03 -6.35
C SER A 302 -9.81 -20.54 -6.71
N ALA A 303 -9.63 -19.65 -5.73
CA ALA A 303 -9.56 -18.21 -5.99
C ALA A 303 -8.16 -17.77 -6.43
N GLY A 304 -8.09 -16.81 -7.36
CA GLY A 304 -6.83 -16.17 -7.74
C GLY A 304 -6.28 -15.24 -6.65
N GLN A 305 -5.19 -14.56 -6.97
CA GLN A 305 -4.57 -13.58 -6.07
C GLN A 305 -5.57 -12.47 -5.68
N SER A 306 -5.42 -11.94 -4.46
CA SER A 306 -6.18 -10.80 -3.95
C SER A 306 -7.69 -11.04 -3.78
N PHE A 307 -8.09 -12.29 -3.50
CA PHE A 307 -9.50 -12.61 -3.18
C PHE A 307 -10.00 -11.76 -1.99
N GLY A 308 -11.08 -11.02 -2.21
CA GLY A 308 -11.68 -10.17 -1.18
C GLY A 308 -10.83 -8.94 -0.80
N ALA A 309 -9.94 -8.47 -1.69
CA ALA A 309 -9.16 -7.27 -1.42
C ALA A 309 -10.06 -6.02 -1.30
N PHE A 310 -9.79 -5.18 -0.31
CA PHE A 310 -10.50 -3.92 -0.05
C PHE A 310 -12.03 -4.03 0.14
N VAL A 311 -12.55 -5.22 0.45
CA VAL A 311 -13.99 -5.44 0.60
C VAL A 311 -14.53 -4.71 1.84
N PRO A 312 -15.55 -3.84 1.70
CA PRO A 312 -16.13 -3.08 2.79
C PRO A 312 -17.14 -3.89 3.61
N ARG A 313 -17.56 -3.29 4.73
CA ARG A 313 -18.65 -3.81 5.58
C ARG A 313 -19.93 -4.09 4.79
N GLY A 314 -20.57 -5.21 5.13
CA GLY A 314 -21.86 -5.64 4.58
C GLY A 314 -21.75 -6.65 3.45
N ILE A 315 -20.52 -7.00 3.03
CA ILE A 315 -20.22 -8.07 2.10
C ILE A 315 -19.58 -9.24 2.87
N THR A 316 -20.17 -10.42 2.75
CA THR A 316 -19.61 -11.70 3.20
C THR A 316 -19.25 -12.55 1.98
N MET A 317 -18.03 -13.08 1.92
CA MET A 317 -17.59 -13.96 0.84
C MET A 317 -17.12 -15.27 1.45
N VAL A 318 -17.75 -16.37 1.04
CA VAL A 318 -17.44 -17.73 1.50
C VAL A 318 -16.86 -18.50 0.33
N LEU A 319 -15.66 -19.04 0.49
CA LEU A 319 -14.99 -19.86 -0.52
C LEU A 319 -14.90 -21.30 -0.03
N GLU A 320 -15.56 -22.21 -0.75
CA GLU A 320 -15.40 -23.66 -0.63
C GLU A 320 -14.37 -24.14 -1.65
N GLY A 321 -13.15 -24.39 -1.18
CA GLY A 321 -11.99 -24.72 -2.00
C GLY A 321 -10.71 -24.13 -1.40
N ASP A 322 -9.89 -23.45 -2.20
CA ASP A 322 -8.60 -22.88 -1.80
C ASP A 322 -8.38 -21.48 -2.42
N ALA A 323 -7.40 -20.72 -1.91
CA ALA A 323 -7.06 -19.40 -2.45
C ALA A 323 -5.54 -19.22 -2.66
N ASN A 324 -5.17 -18.31 -3.55
CA ASN A 324 -3.78 -17.90 -3.72
C ASN A 324 -3.39 -16.80 -2.71
N ASP A 325 -2.30 -16.08 -2.95
CA ASP A 325 -1.80 -15.01 -2.08
C ASP A 325 -2.80 -13.84 -1.93
N TYR A 326 -2.58 -13.03 -0.89
CA TYR A 326 -3.22 -11.73 -0.68
C TYR A 326 -4.73 -11.77 -0.35
N VAL A 327 -5.24 -12.89 0.16
CA VAL A 327 -6.63 -12.95 0.68
C VAL A 327 -6.86 -11.81 1.67
N GLY A 328 -7.91 -11.02 1.47
CA GLY A 328 -8.24 -9.91 2.35
C GLY A 328 -7.18 -8.80 2.43
N LYS A 329 -6.36 -8.63 1.39
CA LYS A 329 -5.46 -7.48 1.25
C LYS A 329 -6.24 -6.16 1.44
N GLY A 330 -5.83 -5.36 2.41
CA GLY A 330 -6.47 -4.10 2.75
C GLY A 330 -7.96 -4.23 3.10
N LEU A 331 -8.40 -5.36 3.70
CA LEU A 331 -9.80 -5.57 4.08
C LEU A 331 -10.34 -4.38 4.91
N SER A 332 -11.57 -3.96 4.60
CA SER A 332 -12.17 -2.70 5.06
C SER A 332 -13.58 -2.88 5.64
N GLY A 333 -13.83 -4.01 6.30
CA GLY A 333 -15.03 -4.28 7.09
C GLY A 333 -15.80 -5.53 6.65
N GLY A 334 -15.46 -6.10 5.49
CA GLY A 334 -16.10 -7.32 4.99
C GLY A 334 -15.73 -8.56 5.80
N ARG A 335 -16.45 -9.66 5.54
CA ARG A 335 -16.17 -10.98 6.12
C ARG A 335 -15.72 -11.94 5.02
N LEU A 336 -14.55 -12.54 5.19
CA LEU A 336 -13.98 -13.52 4.27
C LEU A 336 -13.87 -14.86 4.99
N VAL A 337 -14.39 -15.92 4.37
CA VAL A 337 -14.32 -17.28 4.87
C VAL A 337 -13.71 -18.16 3.79
N VAL A 338 -12.65 -18.91 4.11
CA VAL A 338 -12.08 -19.91 3.21
C VAL A 338 -12.03 -21.24 3.94
N ARG A 339 -12.64 -22.27 3.34
CA ARG A 339 -12.65 -23.62 3.86
C ARG A 339 -12.54 -24.64 2.73
N PRO A 340 -12.01 -25.85 2.99
CA PRO A 340 -12.04 -26.91 2.01
C PRO A 340 -13.47 -27.21 1.58
N ASN A 341 -13.63 -27.73 0.36
CA ASN A 341 -14.90 -28.27 -0.07
C ASN A 341 -15.39 -29.33 0.94
N ARG A 342 -16.69 -29.34 1.24
CA ARG A 342 -17.27 -30.24 2.25
C ARG A 342 -17.08 -31.73 1.95
N ALA A 343 -16.83 -32.09 0.69
CA ALA A 343 -16.52 -33.46 0.27
C ALA A 343 -15.04 -33.84 0.47
N ALA A 344 -14.17 -32.91 0.87
CA ALA A 344 -12.76 -33.18 1.14
C ALA A 344 -12.62 -34.18 2.30
N THR A 345 -11.76 -35.18 2.11
CA THR A 345 -11.53 -36.25 3.10
C THR A 345 -10.22 -36.08 3.89
N PHE A 346 -9.41 -35.08 3.56
CA PHE A 346 -8.18 -34.76 4.27
C PHE A 346 -8.44 -33.85 5.48
N ALA A 347 -7.57 -33.91 6.49
CA ALA A 347 -7.57 -32.99 7.63
C ALA A 347 -7.14 -31.59 7.14
N ALA A 348 -7.98 -30.58 7.36
CA ALA A 348 -7.75 -29.24 6.83
C ALA A 348 -6.54 -28.57 7.52
N GLU A 349 -6.40 -28.84 8.81
CA GLU A 349 -5.37 -28.34 9.71
C GLU A 349 -3.96 -28.82 9.37
N ASP A 350 -3.83 -29.85 8.53
CA ASP A 350 -2.54 -30.37 8.03
C ASP A 350 -2.20 -29.88 6.61
N ASN A 351 -3.08 -29.09 5.97
CA ASN A 351 -2.99 -28.76 4.55
C ASN A 351 -3.05 -27.25 4.30
N ILE A 352 -2.38 -26.82 3.23
CA ILE A 352 -2.39 -25.41 2.82
C ILE A 352 -3.74 -25.07 2.20
N ILE A 353 -4.41 -24.05 2.73
CA ILE A 353 -5.70 -23.54 2.25
C ILE A 353 -5.56 -22.22 1.49
N ALA A 354 -4.56 -21.41 1.83
CA ALA A 354 -4.32 -20.12 1.19
C ALA A 354 -2.83 -19.75 1.16
N GLY A 355 -2.47 -18.84 0.25
CA GLY A 355 -1.10 -18.39 0.03
C GLY A 355 -0.54 -17.45 1.11
N ASN A 356 0.33 -16.55 0.69
CA ASN A 356 1.10 -15.65 1.52
C ASN A 356 0.41 -14.29 1.71
N VAL A 357 0.91 -13.52 2.68
CA VAL A 357 0.65 -12.08 2.86
C VAL A 357 -0.86 -11.76 2.96
N ILE A 358 -1.59 -12.66 3.61
CA ILE A 358 -3.03 -12.56 3.86
C ILE A 358 -3.30 -11.43 4.87
N GLY A 359 -4.37 -10.67 4.67
CA GLY A 359 -4.74 -9.57 5.58
C GLY A 359 -3.76 -8.41 5.56
N TYR A 360 -2.95 -8.27 4.50
CA TYR A 360 -1.94 -7.23 4.38
C TYR A 360 -2.55 -5.84 4.60
N GLY A 361 -2.10 -5.15 5.65
CA GLY A 361 -2.50 -3.76 5.91
C GLY A 361 -3.97 -3.56 6.30
N ALA A 362 -4.72 -4.62 6.61
CA ALA A 362 -6.18 -4.53 6.79
C ALA A 362 -6.60 -3.53 7.88
N THR A 363 -7.70 -2.78 7.67
CA THR A 363 -8.22 -1.78 8.63
C THR A 363 -9.69 -2.03 9.00
N GLY A 364 -10.06 -3.30 9.13
CA GLY A 364 -11.30 -3.77 9.76
C GLY A 364 -11.98 -4.88 8.97
N GLY A 365 -12.77 -5.74 9.63
CA GLY A 365 -13.42 -6.91 9.02
C GLY A 365 -12.94 -8.22 9.63
N GLU A 366 -13.42 -9.33 9.07
CA GLU A 366 -13.20 -10.67 9.61
C GLU A 366 -12.65 -11.63 8.55
N ILE A 367 -11.64 -12.43 8.91
CA ILE A 367 -11.03 -13.44 8.05
C ILE A 367 -11.02 -14.78 8.78
N PHE A 368 -11.73 -15.78 8.27
CA PHE A 368 -11.80 -17.13 8.85
C PHE A 368 -11.26 -18.17 7.87
N LEU A 369 -10.12 -18.80 8.19
CA LEU A 369 -9.41 -19.71 7.31
C LEU A 369 -9.26 -21.09 7.95
N ARG A 370 -9.91 -22.09 7.37
CA ARG A 370 -9.83 -23.49 7.83
C ARG A 370 -8.70 -24.23 7.10
N GLY A 371 -7.49 -24.05 7.62
CA GLY A 371 -6.27 -24.73 7.17
C GLY A 371 -5.01 -23.89 7.41
N ILE A 372 -3.88 -24.38 6.91
CA ILE A 372 -2.57 -23.73 7.00
C ILE A 372 -2.44 -22.66 5.91
N VAL A 373 -1.81 -21.54 6.22
CA VAL A 373 -1.48 -20.50 5.24
C VAL A 373 0.02 -20.24 5.15
N GLY A 374 0.42 -19.53 4.10
CA GLY A 374 1.80 -19.18 3.83
C GLY A 374 2.41 -18.17 4.80
N GLU A 375 3.46 -17.51 4.33
CA GLU A 375 4.24 -16.55 5.12
C GLU A 375 3.53 -15.21 5.28
N ARG A 376 3.95 -14.42 6.28
CA ARG A 376 3.52 -13.03 6.50
C ARG A 376 2.01 -12.87 6.69
N PHE A 377 1.38 -13.86 7.32
CA PHE A 377 -0.02 -13.77 7.72
C PHE A 377 -0.26 -12.54 8.61
N CYS A 378 -1.24 -11.72 8.25
CA CYS A 378 -1.60 -10.46 8.93
C CYS A 378 -0.45 -9.45 9.05
N VAL A 379 0.47 -9.43 8.07
CA VAL A 379 1.51 -8.40 8.02
C VAL A 379 0.89 -7.00 7.93
N ARG A 380 1.31 -6.09 8.81
CA ARG A 380 0.73 -4.73 8.94
C ARG A 380 -0.78 -4.68 9.23
N ASN A 381 -1.39 -5.75 9.76
CA ASN A 381 -2.79 -5.69 10.17
C ASN A 381 -2.99 -4.52 11.16
N SER A 382 -4.00 -3.71 10.90
CA SER A 382 -4.30 -2.46 11.60
C SER A 382 -5.74 -2.43 12.13
N GLY A 383 -6.50 -3.53 12.04
CA GLY A 383 -7.87 -3.53 12.56
C GLY A 383 -8.72 -4.77 12.28
N ALA A 384 -8.28 -5.72 11.46
CA ALA A 384 -9.07 -6.92 11.18
C ALA A 384 -8.95 -7.98 12.29
N THR A 385 -10.03 -8.76 12.45
CA THR A 385 -10.03 -10.01 13.21
C THR A 385 -9.74 -11.16 12.26
N ALA A 386 -8.75 -12.01 12.56
CA ALA A 386 -8.43 -13.15 11.73
C ALA A 386 -8.24 -14.43 12.54
N VAL A 387 -8.77 -15.56 12.06
CA VAL A 387 -8.61 -16.89 12.66
C VAL A 387 -8.11 -17.87 11.60
N VAL A 388 -7.06 -18.61 11.92
CA VAL A 388 -6.39 -19.54 10.99
C VAL A 388 -5.87 -20.78 11.73
N GLU A 389 -5.75 -21.92 11.04
CA GLU A 389 -5.33 -23.19 11.65
C GLU A 389 -3.81 -23.46 11.60
N GLY A 390 -3.05 -22.62 10.91
CA GLY A 390 -1.59 -22.63 10.94
C GLY A 390 -1.01 -21.55 10.04
N VAL A 391 0.20 -21.09 10.33
CA VAL A 391 0.86 -20.00 9.59
C VAL A 391 2.32 -20.31 9.31
N GLY A 392 2.84 -19.82 8.19
CA GLY A 392 4.27 -19.84 7.88
C GLY A 392 5.10 -18.83 8.70
N ASP A 393 6.30 -18.51 8.21
CA ASP A 393 7.20 -17.56 8.86
C ASP A 393 6.62 -16.13 8.83
N HIS A 394 7.05 -15.29 9.77
CA HIS A 394 6.72 -13.86 9.85
C HIS A 394 5.24 -13.53 10.13
N GLY A 395 4.52 -14.40 10.84
CA GLY A 395 3.15 -14.12 11.29
C GLY A 395 3.07 -12.84 12.15
N CYS A 396 2.06 -12.00 11.89
CA CYS A 396 1.81 -10.71 12.56
C CYS A 396 2.96 -9.70 12.48
N GLU A 397 3.85 -9.83 11.49
CA GLU A 397 4.95 -8.88 11.25
C GLU A 397 4.39 -7.46 11.04
N TYR A 398 4.95 -6.46 11.75
CA TYR A 398 4.51 -5.05 11.70
C TYR A 398 3.02 -4.79 12.01
N MET A 399 2.32 -5.71 12.68
CA MET A 399 0.92 -5.51 13.07
C MET A 399 0.81 -4.34 14.08
N THR A 400 -0.17 -3.46 13.84
CA THR A 400 -0.42 -2.21 14.58
C THR A 400 -1.83 -2.16 15.19
N GLY A 401 -2.70 -3.11 14.87
CA GLY A 401 -4.07 -3.17 15.39
C GLY A 401 -4.80 -4.44 14.93
N GLY A 402 -6.00 -4.65 15.46
CA GLY A 402 -6.80 -5.86 15.20
C GLY A 402 -6.48 -7.02 16.15
N ARG A 403 -7.07 -8.19 15.88
CA ARG A 403 -6.89 -9.40 16.70
C ARG A 403 -6.69 -10.63 15.84
N VAL A 404 -5.70 -11.45 16.18
CA VAL A 404 -5.36 -12.66 15.41
C VAL A 404 -5.42 -13.89 16.28
N VAL A 405 -5.99 -14.98 15.78
CA VAL A 405 -6.02 -16.29 16.44
C VAL A 405 -5.37 -17.32 15.52
N VAL A 406 -4.37 -18.04 16.01
CA VAL A 406 -3.72 -19.14 15.29
C VAL A 406 -3.95 -20.43 16.07
N LEU A 407 -4.65 -21.39 15.46
CA LEU A 407 -5.11 -22.63 16.10
C LEU A 407 -4.14 -23.81 15.95
N GLY A 408 -2.97 -23.57 15.36
CA GLY A 408 -1.98 -24.62 15.10
C GLY A 408 -0.57 -24.09 14.89
N PRO A 409 0.29 -24.80 14.13
CA PRO A 409 1.70 -24.47 14.02
C PRO A 409 1.95 -23.06 13.46
N THR A 410 2.95 -22.40 14.01
CA THR A 410 3.50 -21.14 13.48
C THR A 410 4.89 -21.33 12.89
N GLY A 411 5.29 -20.45 11.96
CA GLY A 411 6.68 -20.30 11.55
C GLY A 411 7.48 -19.40 12.49
N ARG A 412 8.72 -19.10 12.10
CA ARG A 412 9.70 -18.29 12.86
C ARG A 412 9.40 -16.80 12.77
N ASN A 413 10.05 -16.02 13.63
CA ASN A 413 10.03 -14.56 13.64
C ASN A 413 8.61 -13.98 13.80
N PHE A 414 7.76 -14.68 14.56
CA PHE A 414 6.39 -14.25 14.83
C PHE A 414 6.39 -12.95 15.64
N GLY A 415 5.58 -11.97 15.24
CA GLY A 415 5.43 -10.69 15.93
C GLY A 415 6.58 -9.70 15.72
N ALA A 416 7.45 -9.91 14.74
CA ALA A 416 8.56 -8.99 14.47
C ALA A 416 8.04 -7.59 14.11
N GLY A 417 8.49 -6.56 14.83
CA GLY A 417 8.01 -5.19 14.64
C GLY A 417 6.52 -4.97 14.95
N MET A 418 5.84 -5.92 15.59
CA MET A 418 4.44 -5.79 16.01
C MET A 418 4.36 -4.77 17.15
N SER A 419 3.71 -3.64 16.88
CA SER A 419 3.63 -2.48 17.78
C SER A 419 2.22 -2.20 18.28
N GLY A 420 1.21 -2.95 17.83
CA GLY A 420 -0.16 -2.86 18.32
C GLY A 420 -1.05 -4.03 17.91
N GLY A 421 -2.22 -4.15 18.56
CA GLY A 421 -3.12 -5.29 18.42
C GLY A 421 -2.75 -6.47 19.34
N ILE A 422 -3.50 -7.57 19.26
CA ILE A 422 -3.30 -8.77 20.11
C ILE A 422 -3.35 -10.03 19.24
N ALA A 423 -2.42 -10.95 19.46
CA ALA A 423 -2.51 -12.29 18.86
C ALA A 423 -2.63 -13.37 19.94
N TYR A 424 -3.39 -14.43 19.64
CA TYR A 424 -3.59 -15.60 20.48
C TYR A 424 -3.14 -16.83 19.70
N VAL A 425 -2.21 -17.61 20.26
CA VAL A 425 -1.67 -18.80 19.61
C VAL A 425 -1.96 -20.02 20.46
N TYR A 426 -2.64 -21.01 19.89
CA TYR A 426 -2.88 -22.30 20.52
C TYR A 426 -1.58 -23.10 20.53
N ASP A 427 -0.97 -23.27 21.71
CA ASP A 427 0.32 -23.93 21.88
C ASP A 427 0.27 -25.04 22.95
N PRO A 428 -0.49 -26.13 22.71
CA PRO A 428 -0.62 -27.22 23.68
C PRO A 428 0.72 -27.95 23.97
N ASN A 429 1.72 -27.79 23.10
CA ASN A 429 3.02 -28.46 23.21
C ASN A 429 4.14 -27.55 23.73
N GLY A 430 3.87 -26.27 24.00
CA GLY A 430 4.87 -25.33 24.52
C GLY A 430 6.02 -25.01 23.54
N VAL A 431 5.79 -25.10 22.23
CA VAL A 431 6.83 -24.91 21.19
C VAL A 431 6.85 -23.49 20.61
N PHE A 432 5.78 -22.71 20.83
CA PHE A 432 5.63 -21.38 20.26
C PHE A 432 6.68 -20.37 20.75
N PRO A 433 7.08 -20.33 22.05
CA PRO A 433 8.00 -19.31 22.54
C PRO A 433 9.33 -19.22 21.79
N ALA A 434 9.84 -20.34 21.27
CA ALA A 434 11.09 -20.38 20.52
C ALA A 434 11.00 -19.75 19.12
N LYS A 435 9.79 -19.44 18.64
CA LYS A 435 9.53 -18.90 17.29
C LYS A 435 9.21 -17.41 17.30
N VAL A 436 9.05 -16.82 18.48
CA VAL A 436 8.66 -15.42 18.66
C VAL A 436 9.88 -14.52 18.54
N ASN A 437 9.71 -13.37 17.88
CA ASN A 437 10.67 -12.29 17.95
C ASN A 437 10.39 -11.46 19.21
N PRO A 438 11.29 -11.42 20.21
CA PRO A 438 11.02 -10.80 21.50
C PRO A 438 11.29 -9.28 21.54
N GLU A 439 11.66 -8.65 20.41
CA GLU A 439 12.12 -7.24 20.40
C GLU A 439 11.05 -6.26 20.89
N MET A 440 9.79 -6.45 20.50
CA MET A 440 8.69 -5.51 20.81
C MET A 440 7.47 -6.18 21.48
N VAL A 441 7.45 -7.51 21.57
CA VAL A 441 6.32 -8.26 22.11
C VAL A 441 6.72 -9.13 23.28
N GLN A 442 5.76 -9.39 24.16
CA GLN A 442 5.88 -10.33 25.26
C GLN A 442 4.77 -11.38 25.23
N LEU A 443 5.07 -12.54 25.81
CA LEU A 443 4.13 -13.65 25.94
C LEU A 443 3.47 -13.62 27.31
N GLN A 444 2.15 -13.70 27.30
CA GLN A 444 1.31 -13.61 28.50
C GLN A 444 0.31 -14.75 28.57
N GLN A 445 -0.18 -14.99 29.79
CA GLN A 445 -1.35 -15.83 30.02
C GLN A 445 -2.64 -15.06 29.67
N LEU A 446 -3.71 -15.79 29.37
CA LEU A 446 -5.00 -15.17 29.10
C LEU A 446 -5.61 -14.56 30.37
N GLY A 447 -6.06 -13.30 30.27
CA GLY A 447 -6.98 -12.70 31.23
C GLY A 447 -8.44 -13.09 30.96
N ASP A 448 -9.36 -12.66 31.82
CA ASP A 448 -10.79 -12.99 31.70
C ASP A 448 -11.40 -12.40 30.42
N ASP A 449 -11.13 -11.13 30.11
CA ASP A 449 -11.57 -10.46 28.87
C ASP A 449 -11.05 -11.20 27.61
N ASP A 450 -9.84 -11.74 27.68
CA ASP A 450 -9.25 -12.50 26.58
C ASP A 450 -10.01 -13.81 26.36
N ARG A 451 -10.39 -14.51 27.44
CA ARG A 451 -11.12 -15.79 27.40
C ARG A 451 -12.53 -15.63 26.84
N GLU A 452 -13.24 -14.60 27.27
CA GLU A 452 -14.59 -14.30 26.76
C GLU A 452 -14.54 -14.02 25.26
N TRP A 453 -13.65 -13.12 24.83
CA TRP A 453 -13.51 -12.75 23.42
C TRP A 453 -13.05 -13.93 22.57
N LEU A 454 -12.07 -14.71 23.05
CA LEU A 454 -11.55 -15.86 22.31
C LEU A 454 -12.62 -16.93 22.15
N SER A 455 -13.43 -17.21 23.18
CA SER A 455 -14.56 -18.15 23.10
C SER A 455 -15.57 -17.75 22.02
N ALA A 456 -15.97 -16.47 22.00
CA ALA A 456 -16.89 -15.96 20.98
C ALA A 456 -16.29 -16.02 19.57
N THR A 457 -14.98 -15.73 19.44
CA THR A 457 -14.28 -15.74 18.15
C THR A 457 -14.09 -17.15 17.60
N LEU A 458 -13.77 -18.12 18.46
CA LEU A 458 -13.69 -19.54 18.10
C LEU A 458 -15.06 -20.09 17.68
N ALA A 459 -16.12 -19.74 18.39
CA ALA A 459 -17.49 -20.12 18.02
C ALA A 459 -17.88 -19.56 16.65
N SER A 460 -17.54 -18.29 16.36
CA SER A 460 -17.74 -17.70 15.04
C SER A 460 -16.93 -18.43 13.95
N HIS A 461 -15.67 -18.76 14.22
CA HIS A 461 -14.86 -19.53 13.28
C HIS A 461 -15.46 -20.91 13.01
N GLU A 462 -15.89 -21.63 14.04
CA GLU A 462 -16.59 -22.92 13.91
C GLU A 462 -17.88 -22.78 13.09
N GLN A 463 -18.71 -21.77 13.39
CA GLN A 463 -19.95 -21.51 12.66
C GLN A 463 -19.70 -21.30 11.16
N TRP A 464 -18.72 -20.46 10.82
CA TRP A 464 -18.45 -20.10 9.42
C TRP A 464 -17.70 -21.20 8.67
N THR A 465 -16.81 -21.93 9.33
CA THR A 465 -15.90 -22.87 8.66
C THR A 465 -16.25 -24.34 8.85
N GLY A 466 -16.96 -24.68 9.93
CA GLY A 466 -17.13 -26.06 10.40
C GLY A 466 -15.84 -26.67 10.97
N SER A 467 -14.91 -25.85 11.47
CA SER A 467 -13.61 -26.30 11.98
C SER A 467 -13.75 -27.15 13.27
N PRO A 468 -13.32 -28.42 13.26
CA PRO A 468 -13.24 -29.22 14.48
C PRO A 468 -12.09 -28.77 15.39
N VAL A 469 -11.06 -28.12 14.85
CA VAL A 469 -9.92 -27.61 15.61
C VAL A 469 -10.35 -26.45 16.51
N ALA A 470 -11.19 -25.55 16.01
CA ALA A 470 -11.74 -24.47 16.83
C ALA A 470 -12.56 -24.99 18.01
N ALA A 471 -13.41 -26.01 17.79
CA ALA A 471 -14.18 -26.64 18.85
C ALA A 471 -13.27 -27.28 19.91
N ALA A 472 -12.22 -27.98 19.49
CA ALA A 472 -11.24 -28.60 20.39
C ALA A 472 -10.43 -27.55 21.18
N ALA A 473 -10.00 -26.47 20.51
CA ALA A 473 -9.26 -25.39 21.14
C ALA A 473 -10.11 -24.61 22.15
N ALA A 474 -11.41 -24.41 21.86
CA ALA A 474 -12.35 -23.75 22.77
C ALA A 474 -12.53 -24.52 24.09
N ALA A 475 -12.36 -25.85 24.08
CA ALA A 475 -12.42 -26.67 25.28
C ALA A 475 -11.17 -26.57 26.19
N ASN A 476 -10.07 -26.00 25.69
CA ASN A 476 -8.81 -25.86 26.43
C ASN A 476 -8.15 -24.49 26.17
N LEU A 477 -8.79 -23.44 26.66
CA LEU A 477 -8.27 -22.07 26.52
C LEU A 477 -6.94 -21.85 27.25
N ASP A 478 -6.62 -22.67 28.25
CA ASP A 478 -5.35 -22.56 29.01
C ASP A 478 -4.11 -22.93 28.18
N ALA A 479 -4.30 -23.61 27.04
CA ALA A 479 -3.23 -23.88 26.09
C ALA A 479 -2.94 -22.70 25.14
N PHE A 480 -3.67 -21.60 25.22
CA PHE A 480 -3.36 -20.41 24.44
C PHE A 480 -2.32 -19.53 25.11
N VAL A 481 -1.43 -18.98 24.27
CA VAL A 481 -0.49 -17.94 24.63
C VAL A 481 -0.92 -16.64 23.98
N LYS A 482 -0.97 -15.57 24.77
CA LYS A 482 -1.22 -14.21 24.28
C LYS A 482 0.09 -13.55 23.90
N VAL A 483 0.15 -12.98 22.71
CA VAL A 483 1.24 -12.13 22.23
C VAL A 483 0.80 -10.67 22.37
N MET A 484 1.48 -9.93 23.24
CA MET A 484 1.15 -8.55 23.58
C MET A 484 2.34 -7.62 23.28
N PRO A 485 2.18 -6.58 22.44
CA PRO A 485 3.21 -5.57 22.26
C PRO A 485 3.39 -4.72 23.51
N THR A 486 4.63 -4.54 23.94
CA THR A 486 4.95 -3.94 25.26
C THR A 486 4.52 -2.47 25.36
N ASP A 487 4.81 -1.67 24.34
CA ASP A 487 4.42 -0.24 24.34
C ASP A 487 2.92 -0.07 24.16
N TYR A 488 2.28 -0.92 23.36
CA TYR A 488 0.82 -0.92 23.21
C TYR A 488 0.11 -1.21 24.53
N GLU A 489 0.57 -2.22 25.28
CA GLU A 489 0.04 -2.53 26.60
C GLU A 489 0.22 -1.39 27.59
N ARG A 490 1.38 -0.72 27.56
CA ARG A 490 1.60 0.48 28.39
C ARG A 490 0.54 1.55 28.09
N VAL A 491 0.29 1.81 26.81
CA VAL A 491 -0.74 2.77 26.39
C VAL A 491 -2.14 2.32 26.85
N LEU A 492 -2.51 1.05 26.68
CA LEU A 492 -3.79 0.52 27.14
C LEU A 492 -3.98 0.68 28.66
N ASN A 493 -2.93 0.43 29.44
CA ASN A 493 -2.98 0.58 30.89
C ASN A 493 -3.13 2.06 31.30
N VAL A 494 -2.45 2.97 30.61
CA VAL A 494 -2.61 4.42 30.82
C VAL A 494 -4.03 4.86 30.47
N MET A 495 -4.59 4.39 29.36
CA MET A 495 -5.97 4.70 28.95
C MET A 495 -6.98 4.17 29.97
N LYS A 496 -6.85 2.93 30.43
CA LYS A 496 -7.72 2.36 31.48
C LYS A 496 -7.65 3.15 32.79
N ALA A 497 -6.45 3.58 33.19
CA ALA A 497 -6.28 4.41 34.38
C ALA A 497 -6.90 5.80 34.20
N ALA A 498 -6.72 6.42 33.04
CA ALA A 498 -7.32 7.72 32.72
C ALA A 498 -8.86 7.67 32.73
N GLU A 499 -9.44 6.60 32.18
CA GLU A 499 -10.89 6.37 32.22
C GLU A 499 -11.39 6.19 33.66
N ALA A 500 -10.69 5.40 34.48
CA ALA A 500 -11.00 5.23 35.89
C ALA A 500 -10.89 6.55 36.69
N ASP A 501 -9.97 7.43 36.31
CA ASP A 501 -9.78 8.76 36.88
C ASP A 501 -10.79 9.80 36.34
N GLY A 502 -11.63 9.44 35.36
CA GLY A 502 -12.64 10.32 34.76
C GLY A 502 -12.05 11.46 33.92
N LEU A 503 -10.86 11.27 33.34
CA LEU A 503 -10.21 12.26 32.48
C LEU A 503 -10.96 12.42 31.15
N ASP A 504 -10.94 13.64 30.62
CA ASP A 504 -11.40 13.90 29.26
C ASP A 504 -10.38 13.41 28.21
N GLU A 505 -10.77 13.49 26.94
CA GLU A 505 -9.97 12.97 25.82
C GLU A 505 -8.63 13.71 25.67
N GLU A 506 -8.61 15.02 25.92
CA GLU A 506 -7.40 15.85 25.81
C GLU A 506 -6.40 15.53 26.94
N ALA A 507 -6.87 15.41 28.18
CA ALA A 507 -6.05 15.01 29.32
C ALA A 507 -5.56 13.56 29.20
N THR A 508 -6.40 12.66 28.67
CA THR A 508 -6.01 11.27 28.38
C THR A 508 -4.89 11.22 27.34
N LEU A 509 -5.02 11.97 26.25
CA LEU A 509 -4.01 12.04 25.20
C LEU A 509 -2.68 12.61 25.72
N ALA A 510 -2.74 13.67 26.54
CA ALA A 510 -1.55 14.24 27.17
C ALA A 510 -0.80 13.20 28.02
N ARG A 511 -1.54 12.40 28.81
CA ARG A 511 -0.97 11.35 29.66
C ARG A 511 -0.38 10.19 28.85
N VAL A 512 -1.02 9.80 27.75
CA VAL A 512 -0.49 8.80 26.80
C VAL A 512 0.81 9.31 26.16
N MET A 513 0.85 10.57 25.74
CA MET A 513 2.03 11.18 25.13
C MET A 513 3.19 11.30 26.11
N GLU A 514 2.91 11.59 27.39
CA GLU A 514 3.93 11.57 28.45
C GLU A 514 4.52 10.16 28.64
N ALA A 515 3.67 9.15 28.77
CA ALA A 515 4.10 7.76 28.94
C ALA A 515 4.86 7.19 27.71
N SER A 516 4.64 7.75 26.53
CA SER A 516 5.31 7.37 25.28
C SER A 516 6.69 8.02 25.12
N ARG A 517 7.00 9.07 25.88
CA ARG A 517 8.28 9.80 25.81
C ARG A 517 9.37 9.28 26.76
N GLY A 518 9.03 8.30 27.60
CA GLY A 518 9.93 7.77 28.63
C GLY A 518 9.77 8.53 29.92
#